data_AF-A0A7V3SZE9-F1
#
_entry.id   AF-A0A7V3SZE9-F1
#
_cell.length_a   1.000
_cell.length_b   1.000
_cell.length_c   1.000
_cell.angle_alpha   90.00
_cell.angle_beta   90.00
_cell.angle_gamma   90.00
#
_symmetry.space_group_name_H-M   'P 1'
#
loop_
_entity.id
_entity.type
_entity.pdbx_description
1 polymer ?
#
loop_
_entity_poly.entity_id
_entity_poly.type
_entity_poly.pdbx_seq_one_letter_code
_entity_poly.pdbx_strand_id
1 'polypeptide(L)'
;MVIKNKSRPFVRPQIIYNPDFTNSYPHVESIIIEFGFMDNASDFKMLTDRVWQDKLTAAVAEAVRKYIPVQTATKTEIMGKALLLPGQLKKALKGQNPGAAASIVDTYYKICEIYGIKADLAFLQAVHETNWFKFTGIVKPEQNNFAGLGAIDENNPGLSFPTVEAGIKAHIQHLYAYCTC
;
A
#
# COMPACT_ATOMS: atom_id res chain seq x y z
N MET A 1 71.42 -19.28 2.60
CA MET A 1 71.62 -18.03 1.84
C MET A 1 70.27 -17.34 1.71
N VAL A 2 70.11 -16.21 2.40
CA VAL A 2 68.84 -15.47 2.53
C VAL A 2 68.58 -14.66 1.25
N ILE A 3 67.47 -14.93 0.57
CA ILE A 3 66.99 -14.07 -0.52
C ILE A 3 66.04 -13.04 0.10
N LYS A 4 66.45 -11.76 0.05
CA LYS A 4 65.69 -10.62 0.57
C LYS A 4 64.45 -10.35 -0.31
N ASN A 5 63.29 -10.31 0.33
CA ASN A 5 61.99 -9.98 -0.24
C ASN A 5 61.93 -8.47 -0.59
N LYS A 6 61.59 -8.10 -1.83
CA LYS A 6 61.26 -6.72 -2.21
C LYS A 6 59.73 -6.53 -2.09
N SER A 7 59.25 -6.21 -0.89
CA SER A 7 57.89 -5.75 -0.68
C SER A 7 57.82 -4.23 -0.93
N ARG A 8 56.99 -3.82 -1.91
CA ARG A 8 56.61 -2.41 -2.10
C ARG A 8 55.79 -1.95 -0.87
N PRO A 9 55.95 -0.72 -0.37
CA PRO A 9 55.14 -0.24 0.73
C PRO A 9 53.67 -0.13 0.32
N PHE A 10 52.79 -0.72 1.12
CA PHE A 10 51.35 -0.55 1.03
C PHE A 10 51.00 0.87 1.49
N VAL A 11 50.60 1.73 0.55
CA VAL A 11 50.07 3.06 0.88
C VAL A 11 48.66 2.86 1.44
N ARG A 12 48.48 3.13 2.73
CA ARG A 12 47.14 3.13 3.34
C ARG A 12 46.32 4.24 2.68
N PRO A 13 45.07 3.99 2.24
CA PRO A 13 44.18 5.07 1.84
C PRO A 13 43.99 5.99 3.05
N GLN A 14 44.22 7.29 2.88
CA GLN A 14 43.73 8.26 3.86
C GLN A 14 42.21 8.20 3.84
N ILE A 15 41.61 7.77 4.95
CA ILE A 15 40.19 7.96 5.19
C ILE A 15 40.00 9.47 5.32
N ILE A 16 39.40 10.08 4.30
CA ILE A 16 38.94 11.47 4.37
C ILE A 16 37.82 11.48 5.41
N TYR A 17 38.11 11.99 6.60
CA TYR A 17 37.08 12.28 7.59
C TYR A 17 36.24 13.44 7.04
N ASN A 18 35.05 13.12 6.53
CA ASN A 18 34.06 14.12 6.17
C ASN A 18 33.16 14.36 7.42
N PRO A 19 33.32 15.49 8.13
CA PRO A 19 32.55 15.77 9.35
C PRO A 19 31.04 15.91 9.09
N ASP A 20 30.63 16.10 7.83
CA ASP A 20 29.23 16.35 7.46
C ASP A 20 28.34 15.09 7.43
N PHE A 21 28.91 13.89 7.57
CA PHE A 21 28.11 12.64 7.65
C PHE A 21 27.53 12.34 9.04
N THR A 22 27.90 13.11 10.06
CA THR A 22 27.32 12.93 11.41
C THR A 22 25.92 13.54 11.53
N ASN A 23 25.52 14.41 10.58
CA ASN A 23 24.25 15.14 10.60
C ASN A 23 23.22 14.65 9.56
N SER A 24 23.51 13.55 8.86
CA SER A 24 22.63 12.99 7.82
C SER A 24 21.84 11.76 8.25
N TYR A 25 21.99 11.30 9.50
CA TYR A 25 21.09 10.30 10.05
C TYR A 25 19.76 10.97 10.40
N PRO A 26 18.62 10.52 9.83
CA PRO A 26 17.34 10.97 10.33
C PRO A 26 17.28 10.66 11.83
N HIS A 27 16.88 11.64 12.63
CA HIS A 27 16.56 11.41 14.03
C HIS A 27 15.41 10.41 14.09
N VAL A 28 15.72 9.13 14.34
CA VAL A 28 14.72 8.09 14.53
C VAL A 28 14.58 7.83 16.02
N GLU A 29 13.45 8.24 16.58
CA GLU A 29 13.04 7.83 17.91
C GLU A 29 12.85 6.31 17.89
N SER A 30 13.64 5.59 18.69
CA SER A 30 13.64 4.13 18.73
C SER A 30 13.11 3.64 20.05
N ILE A 31 12.21 2.66 20.01
CA ILE A 31 11.64 2.01 21.19
C ILE A 31 12.01 0.54 21.11
N ILE A 32 12.63 0.04 22.17
CA ILE A 32 12.83 -1.40 22.36
C ILE A 32 11.67 -1.88 23.24
N ILE A 33 10.90 -2.83 22.72
CA ILE A 33 9.80 -3.46 23.44
C ILE A 33 10.24 -4.90 23.72
N GLU A 34 10.40 -5.22 25.01
CA GLU A 34 10.77 -6.54 25.48
C GLU A 34 9.51 -7.25 26.00
N PHE A 35 9.21 -8.42 25.43
CA PHE A 35 7.97 -9.16 25.71
C PHE A 35 8.12 -10.21 26.83
N GLY A 36 9.32 -10.34 27.41
CA GLY A 36 9.69 -11.33 28.41
C GLY A 36 10.85 -12.23 27.94
N PHE A 37 11.49 -12.92 28.89
CA PHE A 37 12.52 -13.91 28.62
C PHE A 37 11.87 -15.27 28.43
N MET A 38 11.88 -15.78 27.19
CA MET A 38 11.34 -17.09 26.86
C MET A 38 12.44 -18.14 27.06
N ASP A 39 12.59 -18.62 28.29
CA ASP A 39 13.73 -19.48 28.67
C ASP A 39 13.40 -20.98 28.73
N ASN A 40 12.14 -21.35 28.53
CA ASN A 40 11.69 -22.74 28.57
C ASN A 40 10.64 -23.07 27.49
N ALA A 41 10.42 -24.37 27.28
CA ALA A 41 9.54 -24.88 26.22
C ALA A 41 8.05 -24.56 26.45
N SER A 42 7.64 -24.24 27.68
CA SER A 42 6.28 -23.79 27.97
C SER A 42 6.09 -22.36 27.48
N ASP A 43 7.04 -21.48 27.77
CA ASP A 43 7.01 -20.08 27.35
C ASP A 43 7.09 -19.96 25.82
N PHE A 44 7.90 -20.79 25.17
CA PHE A 44 7.95 -20.85 23.71
C PHE A 44 6.60 -21.21 23.08
N LYS A 45 5.79 -22.07 23.71
CA LYS A 45 4.46 -22.43 23.20
C LYS A 45 3.48 -21.25 23.25
N MET A 46 3.70 -20.29 24.15
CA MET A 46 2.85 -19.10 24.22
C MET A 46 3.05 -18.21 22.99
N LEU A 47 4.24 -18.22 22.37
CA LEU A 47 4.50 -17.49 21.12
C LEU A 47 3.69 -17.99 19.93
N THR A 48 3.09 -19.19 19.98
CA THR A 48 2.27 -19.74 18.90
C THR A 48 0.79 -19.84 19.26
N ASP A 49 0.42 -19.45 20.48
CA ASP A 49 -0.96 -19.37 20.93
C ASP A 49 -1.59 -18.05 20.49
N ARG A 50 -2.60 -18.11 19.61
CA ARG A 50 -3.28 -16.90 19.08
C ARG A 50 -3.94 -16.06 20.17
N VAL A 51 -4.56 -16.68 21.17
CA VAL A 51 -5.25 -15.95 22.24
C VAL A 51 -4.24 -15.16 23.07
N TRP A 52 -3.07 -15.75 23.30
CA TRP A 52 -1.97 -15.06 23.98
C TRP A 52 -1.35 -13.96 23.12
N GLN A 53 -1.10 -14.21 21.83
CA GLN A 53 -0.60 -13.22 20.88
C GLN A 53 -1.51 -11.99 20.79
N ASP A 54 -2.82 -12.19 20.72
CA ASP A 54 -3.80 -11.09 20.65
C ASP A 54 -3.77 -10.25 21.94
N LYS A 55 -3.72 -10.92 23.10
CA LYS A 55 -3.62 -10.25 24.40
C LYS A 55 -2.33 -9.43 24.53
N LEU A 56 -1.19 -10.01 24.15
CA LEU A 56 0.10 -9.33 24.20
C LEU A 56 0.12 -8.12 23.26
N THR A 57 -0.37 -8.29 22.03
CA THR A 57 -0.47 -7.23 21.03
C THR A 57 -1.32 -6.08 21.53
N ALA A 58 -2.49 -6.38 22.11
CA ALA A 58 -3.37 -5.37 22.67
C ALA A 58 -2.70 -4.58 23.82
N ALA A 59 -2.04 -5.29 24.74
CA ALA A 59 -1.35 -4.68 25.89
C ALA A 59 -0.19 -3.77 25.45
N VAL A 60 0.60 -4.20 24.47
CA VAL A 60 1.71 -3.40 23.91
C VAL A 60 1.18 -2.18 23.20
N ALA A 61 0.15 -2.35 22.36
CA ALA A 61 -0.47 -1.24 21.65
C ALA A 61 -1.07 -0.23 22.63
N GLU A 62 -1.66 -0.67 23.74
CA GLU A 62 -2.18 0.22 24.79
C GLU A 62 -1.07 0.98 25.53
N ALA A 63 -0.01 0.28 25.93
CA ALA A 63 1.14 0.90 26.59
C ALA A 63 1.82 1.94 25.70
N VAL A 64 2.05 1.62 24.42
CA VAL A 64 2.62 2.57 23.45
C VAL A 64 1.70 3.77 23.26
N ARG A 65 0.38 3.56 23.08
CA ARG A 65 -0.60 4.65 22.94
C ARG A 65 -0.62 5.62 24.12
N LYS A 66 -0.35 5.14 25.34
CA LYS A 66 -0.31 5.98 26.54
C LYS A 66 0.81 7.02 26.51
N TYR A 67 1.96 6.69 25.93
CA TYR A 67 3.17 7.53 25.95
C TYR A 67 3.46 8.19 24.60
N ILE A 68 2.93 7.62 23.53
CA ILE A 68 3.01 8.17 22.17
C ILE A 68 1.57 8.35 21.74
N PRO A 69 1.05 9.59 21.73
CA PRO A 69 -0.27 9.87 21.18
C PRO A 69 -0.20 9.59 19.68
N VAL A 70 -0.49 8.34 19.30
CA VAL A 70 -0.68 7.97 17.91
C VAL A 70 -1.96 8.69 17.50
N GLN A 71 -1.81 9.82 16.79
CA GLN A 71 -2.89 10.32 15.96
C GLN A 71 -3.11 9.27 14.87
N THR A 72 -3.92 8.27 15.18
CA THR A 72 -4.46 7.40 14.16
C THR A 72 -5.40 8.29 13.37
N ALA A 73 -4.93 8.83 12.24
CA ALA A 73 -5.82 9.40 11.26
C ALA A 73 -6.93 8.35 11.04
N THR A 74 -8.17 8.73 11.32
CA THR A 74 -9.32 7.86 11.11
C THR A 74 -9.31 7.47 9.64
N LYS A 75 -9.00 6.20 9.36
CA LYS A 75 -8.97 5.69 8.00
C LYS A 75 -10.39 5.75 7.44
N THR A 76 -10.52 6.11 6.18
CA THR A 76 -11.80 6.05 5.48
C THR A 76 -12.14 4.57 5.25
N GLU A 77 -13.30 4.14 5.73
CA GLU A 77 -13.80 2.79 5.45
C GLU A 77 -14.05 2.61 3.94
N ILE A 78 -13.73 1.43 3.42
CA ILE A 78 -14.02 1.05 2.03
C ILE A 78 -15.52 0.73 1.87
N MET A 79 -16.13 0.17 2.93
CA MET A 79 -17.54 -0.18 2.98
C MET A 79 -18.43 1.03 3.30
N GLY A 80 -19.69 0.96 2.90
CA GLY A 80 -20.72 1.93 3.23
C GLY A 80 -21.18 2.80 2.06
N LYS A 81 -21.91 3.86 2.38
CA LYS A 81 -22.53 4.74 1.38
C LYS A 81 -21.52 5.73 0.80
N ALA A 82 -21.59 5.95 -0.51
CA ALA A 82 -20.84 7.01 -1.17
C ALA A 82 -21.20 8.38 -0.58
N LEU A 83 -20.20 9.27 -0.46
CA LEU A 83 -20.37 10.66 -0.03
C LEU A 83 -20.63 11.58 -1.22
N LEU A 84 -19.92 11.34 -2.34
CA LEU A 84 -20.11 12.09 -3.57
C LEU A 84 -21.31 11.55 -4.35
N LEU A 85 -21.92 12.41 -5.16
CA LEU A 85 -23.00 12.05 -6.08
C LEU A 85 -22.43 11.72 -7.48
N PRO A 86 -23.06 10.83 -8.26
CA PRO A 86 -22.62 10.51 -9.62
C PRO A 86 -22.42 11.73 -10.50
N GLY A 87 -23.33 12.72 -10.41
CA GLY A 87 -23.24 13.96 -11.20
C GLY A 87 -21.96 14.77 -10.93
N GLN A 88 -21.49 14.80 -9.67
CA GLN A 88 -20.25 15.50 -9.30
C GLN A 88 -19.04 14.80 -9.93
N LEU A 89 -18.99 13.48 -9.86
CA LEU A 89 -17.90 12.66 -10.42
C LEU A 89 -17.89 12.71 -11.95
N LYS A 90 -19.06 12.66 -12.61
CA LYS A 90 -19.16 12.82 -14.06
C LYS A 90 -18.65 14.19 -14.52
N LYS A 91 -19.02 15.25 -13.80
CA LYS A 91 -18.54 16.61 -14.10
C LYS A 91 -17.02 16.70 -13.95
N ALA A 92 -16.46 16.16 -12.87
CA ALA A 92 -15.02 16.14 -12.64
C ALA A 92 -14.29 15.33 -13.74
N LEU A 93 -14.79 14.13 -14.05
CA LEU A 93 -14.25 13.27 -15.10
C LEU A 93 -14.22 14.00 -16.45
N LYS A 94 -15.34 14.60 -16.86
CA LYS A 94 -15.42 15.33 -18.13
C LYS A 94 -14.55 16.58 -18.16
N GLY A 95 -14.32 17.22 -17.01
CA GLY A 95 -13.38 18.35 -16.91
C GLY A 95 -11.94 17.95 -17.20
N GLN A 96 -11.52 16.74 -16.81
CA GLN A 96 -10.13 16.28 -16.96
C GLN A 96 -9.87 15.38 -18.15
N ASN A 97 -10.89 14.62 -18.56
CA ASN A 97 -10.88 13.76 -19.73
C ASN A 97 -12.23 13.89 -20.47
N PRO A 98 -12.39 14.89 -21.36
CA PRO A 98 -13.61 15.10 -22.12
C PRO A 98 -14.04 13.88 -22.95
N GLY A 99 -13.08 13.06 -23.39
CA GLY A 99 -13.31 11.85 -24.18
C GLY A 99 -13.80 10.64 -23.38
N ALA A 100 -13.59 10.61 -22.06
CA ALA A 100 -14.01 9.48 -21.22
C ALA A 100 -15.53 9.32 -21.20
N ALA A 101 -16.01 8.07 -21.26
CA ALA A 101 -17.44 7.78 -21.17
C ALA A 101 -17.96 8.04 -19.75
N ALA A 102 -18.86 9.02 -19.60
CA ALA A 102 -19.41 9.38 -18.28
C ALA A 102 -20.28 8.27 -17.65
N SER A 103 -20.79 7.34 -18.47
CA SER A 103 -21.55 6.17 -18.03
C SER A 103 -20.75 5.24 -17.12
N ILE A 104 -19.41 5.29 -17.17
CA ILE A 104 -18.56 4.48 -16.29
C ILE A 104 -18.83 4.77 -14.81
N VAL A 105 -19.17 6.02 -14.46
CA VAL A 105 -19.54 6.41 -13.10
C VAL A 105 -20.82 5.68 -12.68
N ASP A 106 -21.82 5.60 -13.55
CA ASP A 106 -23.08 4.91 -13.23
C ASP A 106 -22.86 3.42 -12.99
N THR A 107 -21.99 2.80 -13.79
CA THR A 107 -21.62 1.38 -13.63
C THR A 107 -20.93 1.12 -12.28
N TYR A 108 -20.04 2.03 -11.84
CA TYR A 108 -19.45 1.93 -10.50
C TYR A 108 -20.52 1.96 -9.41
N TYR A 109 -21.47 2.88 -9.46
CA TYR A 109 -22.53 2.99 -8.44
C TYR A 109 -23.41 1.74 -8.41
N LYS A 110 -23.84 1.26 -9.58
CA LYS A 110 -24.67 0.05 -9.69
C LYS A 110 -23.98 -1.18 -9.10
N ILE A 111 -22.70 -1.38 -9.39
CA ILE A 111 -21.97 -2.56 -8.89
C ILE A 111 -21.65 -2.41 -7.41
N CYS A 112 -21.17 -1.25 -6.98
CA CYS A 112 -20.79 -1.02 -5.58
C CYS A 112 -21.98 -1.14 -4.63
N GLU A 113 -23.19 -0.77 -5.07
CA GLU A 113 -24.43 -0.96 -4.30
C GLU A 113 -24.65 -2.44 -3.93
N ILE A 114 -24.35 -3.38 -4.84
CA ILE A 114 -24.48 -4.83 -4.60
C ILE A 114 -23.50 -5.30 -3.53
N TYR A 115 -22.26 -4.78 -3.55
CA TYR A 115 -21.18 -5.19 -2.65
C TYR A 115 -21.11 -4.38 -1.36
N GLY A 116 -21.95 -3.34 -1.19
CA GLY A 116 -21.89 -2.43 -0.05
C GLY A 116 -20.62 -1.58 0.02
N ILE A 117 -19.97 -1.32 -1.11
CA ILE A 117 -18.72 -0.54 -1.22
C ILE A 117 -19.04 0.93 -1.53
N LYS A 118 -18.21 1.85 -1.03
CA LYS A 118 -18.31 3.28 -1.36
C LYS A 118 -17.93 3.51 -2.83
N ALA A 119 -18.95 3.73 -3.66
CA ALA A 119 -18.78 3.86 -5.12
C ALA A 119 -17.88 5.03 -5.54
N ASP A 120 -17.94 6.14 -4.81
CA ASP A 120 -17.08 7.30 -5.03
C ASP A 120 -15.62 6.99 -4.74
N LEU A 121 -15.33 6.31 -3.63
CA LEU A 121 -13.97 5.90 -3.27
C LEU A 121 -13.39 4.93 -4.31
N ALA A 122 -14.14 3.89 -4.70
CA ALA A 122 -13.70 2.95 -5.73
C ALA A 122 -13.49 3.65 -7.09
N PHE A 123 -14.38 4.56 -7.47
CA PHE A 123 -14.21 5.34 -8.69
C PHE A 123 -12.98 6.26 -8.64
N LEU A 124 -12.73 6.93 -7.51
CA LEU A 124 -11.57 7.79 -7.33
C LEU A 124 -10.26 7.01 -7.36
N GLN A 125 -10.22 5.80 -6.79
CA GLN A 125 -9.08 4.89 -6.96
C GLN A 125 -8.87 4.58 -8.44
N ALA A 126 -9.92 4.23 -9.18
CA ALA A 126 -9.78 3.96 -10.61
C ALA A 126 -9.30 5.17 -11.41
N VAL A 127 -9.75 6.38 -11.06
CA VAL A 127 -9.24 7.63 -11.64
C VAL A 127 -7.75 7.79 -11.37
N HIS A 128 -7.28 7.50 -10.15
CA HIS A 128 -5.87 7.57 -9.79
C HIS A 128 -5.04 6.58 -10.61
N GLU A 129 -5.42 5.29 -10.58
CA GLU A 129 -4.69 4.20 -11.25
C GLU A 129 -4.61 4.37 -12.77
N THR A 130 -5.66 4.94 -13.38
CA THR A 130 -5.75 5.08 -14.85
C THR A 130 -5.40 6.47 -15.34
N ASN A 131 -4.99 7.38 -14.45
CA ASN A 131 -4.78 8.79 -14.73
C ASN A 131 -6.00 9.40 -15.46
N TRP A 132 -7.15 9.44 -14.79
CA TRP A 132 -8.43 9.92 -15.35
C TRP A 132 -8.88 9.13 -16.59
N PHE A 133 -8.68 7.81 -16.61
CA PHE A 133 -8.97 6.93 -17.74
C PHE A 133 -8.22 7.33 -19.02
N LYS A 134 -7.03 7.93 -18.89
CA LYS A 134 -6.13 8.25 -20.01
C LYS A 134 -5.12 7.12 -20.27
N PHE A 135 -4.89 6.25 -19.28
CA PHE A 135 -4.04 5.06 -19.39
C PHE A 135 -2.62 5.38 -19.91
N THR A 136 -1.95 6.32 -19.25
CA THR A 136 -0.59 6.76 -19.64
C THR A 136 0.52 5.81 -19.20
N GLY A 137 0.19 4.68 -18.55
CA GLY A 137 1.14 3.70 -18.04
C GLY A 137 1.22 2.42 -18.88
N ILE A 138 1.60 1.33 -18.21
CA ILE A 138 1.72 0.00 -18.83
C ILE A 138 0.35 -0.63 -19.15
N VAL A 139 -0.66 -0.40 -18.31
CA VAL A 139 -2.04 -0.84 -18.55
C VAL A 139 -2.67 0.00 -19.66
N LYS A 140 -3.29 -0.64 -20.64
CA LYS A 140 -3.94 -0.03 -21.81
C LYS A 140 -5.47 0.05 -21.65
N PRO A 141 -6.14 1.02 -22.30
CA PRO A 141 -7.59 1.19 -22.20
C PRO A 141 -8.39 -0.08 -22.54
N GLU A 142 -7.93 -0.85 -23.53
CA GLU A 142 -8.61 -2.04 -24.04
C GLU A 142 -8.62 -3.19 -23.02
N GLN A 143 -7.71 -3.17 -22.03
CA GLN A 143 -7.66 -4.17 -20.98
C GLN A 143 -8.83 -4.04 -19.99
N ASN A 144 -9.55 -2.91 -19.97
CA ASN A 144 -10.59 -2.64 -18.96
C ASN A 144 -10.12 -2.87 -17.52
N ASN A 145 -8.83 -2.72 -17.25
CA ASN A 145 -8.24 -2.96 -15.93
C ASN A 145 -8.07 -1.65 -15.19
N PHE A 146 -9.07 -1.30 -14.39
CA PHE A 146 -9.17 0.01 -13.73
C PHE A 146 -8.46 0.08 -12.37
N ALA A 147 -7.83 -1.02 -11.93
CA ALA A 147 -7.18 -1.11 -10.61
C ALA A 147 -5.77 -1.69 -10.70
N GLY A 148 -5.16 -1.71 -11.89
CA GLY A 148 -3.80 -2.21 -12.09
C GLY A 148 -3.62 -3.69 -11.71
N LEU A 149 -4.68 -4.50 -11.75
CA LEU A 149 -4.65 -5.87 -11.25
C LEU A 149 -3.63 -6.70 -12.03
N GLY A 150 -2.62 -7.21 -11.31
CA GLY A 150 -1.55 -8.02 -11.88
C GLY A 150 -0.55 -7.27 -12.77
N ALA A 151 -0.62 -5.94 -12.83
CA ALA A 151 0.34 -5.14 -13.58
C ALA A 151 1.64 -4.99 -12.78
N ILE A 152 2.77 -5.37 -13.39
CA ILE A 152 4.09 -5.36 -12.72
C ILE A 152 5.07 -4.49 -13.50
N ASP A 153 5.22 -4.75 -14.80
CA ASP A 153 6.15 -4.06 -15.70
C ASP A 153 5.66 -4.11 -17.16
N GLU A 154 6.46 -3.60 -18.10
CA GLU A 154 6.11 -3.57 -19.53
C GLU A 154 5.91 -4.96 -20.15
N ASN A 155 6.55 -6.00 -19.57
CA ASN A 155 6.40 -7.38 -20.03
C ASN A 155 5.19 -8.07 -19.40
N ASN A 156 4.68 -7.54 -18.28
CA ASN A 156 3.54 -8.03 -17.53
C ASN A 156 2.54 -6.87 -17.30
N PRO A 157 1.81 -6.44 -18.34
CA PRO A 157 0.94 -5.25 -18.30
C PRO A 157 -0.36 -5.46 -17.52
N GLY A 158 -0.48 -6.58 -16.80
CA GLY A 158 -1.63 -6.93 -15.98
C GLY A 158 -2.76 -7.63 -16.71
N LEU A 159 -3.81 -7.91 -15.96
CA LEU A 159 -4.99 -8.64 -16.42
C LEU A 159 -5.81 -7.81 -17.41
N SER A 160 -6.59 -8.51 -18.24
CA SER A 160 -7.54 -7.92 -19.18
C SER A 160 -8.94 -8.48 -18.94
N PHE A 161 -9.94 -7.61 -19.02
CA PHE A 161 -11.34 -7.95 -18.81
C PHE A 161 -12.14 -7.72 -20.09
N PRO A 162 -13.09 -8.61 -20.42
CA PRO A 162 -13.78 -8.60 -21.70
C PRO A 162 -14.69 -7.39 -21.89
N THR A 163 -15.12 -6.74 -20.81
CA THR A 163 -15.97 -5.55 -20.85
C THR A 163 -15.61 -4.59 -19.72
N VAL A 164 -16.00 -3.31 -19.89
CA VAL A 164 -15.92 -2.29 -18.83
C VAL A 164 -16.61 -2.76 -17.56
N GLU A 165 -17.80 -3.35 -17.67
CA GLU A 165 -18.56 -3.86 -16.51
C GLU A 165 -17.79 -4.99 -15.80
N ALA A 166 -17.20 -5.92 -16.54
CA ALA A 166 -16.39 -7.00 -15.97
C ALA A 166 -15.13 -6.47 -15.26
N GLY A 167 -14.47 -5.48 -15.84
CA GLY A 167 -13.30 -4.83 -15.25
C GLY A 167 -13.63 -4.09 -13.95
N ILE A 168 -14.74 -3.34 -13.93
CA ILE A 168 -15.23 -2.69 -12.70
C ILE A 168 -15.59 -3.75 -11.68
N LYS A 169 -16.31 -4.80 -12.06
CA LYS A 169 -16.68 -5.88 -11.13
C LYS A 169 -15.46 -6.54 -10.51
N ALA A 170 -14.41 -6.82 -11.29
CA ALA A 170 -13.17 -7.38 -10.77
C ALA A 170 -12.48 -6.44 -9.77
N HIS A 171 -12.43 -5.14 -10.07
CA HIS A 171 -11.96 -4.13 -9.13
C HIS A 171 -12.75 -4.13 -7.82
N ILE A 172 -14.09 -4.08 -7.89
CA ILE A 172 -14.95 -4.04 -6.70
C ILE A 172 -14.84 -5.34 -5.88
N GLN A 173 -14.76 -6.49 -6.53
CA GLN A 173 -14.56 -7.77 -5.84
C GLN A 173 -13.19 -7.83 -5.13
N HIS A 174 -12.16 -7.23 -5.71
CA HIS A 174 -10.86 -7.14 -5.06
C HIS A 174 -10.91 -6.27 -3.80
N LEU A 175 -11.57 -5.10 -3.87
CA LEU A 175 -11.80 -4.25 -2.70
C LEU A 175 -12.62 -4.97 -1.63
N TYR A 176 -13.67 -5.70 -2.03
CA TYR A 176 -14.51 -6.48 -1.12
C TYR A 176 -13.68 -7.50 -0.33
N ALA A 177 -12.79 -8.23 -1.02
CA ALA A 177 -11.91 -9.20 -0.38
C ALA A 177 -10.96 -8.57 0.66
N TYR A 178 -10.64 -7.28 0.57
CA TYR A 178 -9.79 -6.57 1.54
C TYR A 178 -10.53 -6.05 2.77
N CYS A 179 -11.84 -5.86 2.70
CA CYS A 179 -12.60 -5.23 3.79
C CYS A 179 -13.59 -6.17 4.49
N THR A 180 -13.72 -7.42 4.07
CA THR A 180 -14.64 -8.39 4.67
C THR A 180 -13.95 -9.65 5.23
N CYS A 181 -12.62 -9.64 5.36
CA CYS A 181 -11.84 -10.74 5.91
C CYS A 181 -11.58 -10.60 7.41
#